data_AF-A0A3A5J8P4-F1
#
_entry.id   AF-A0A3A5J8P4-F1
#
_cell.length_a   1.000
_cell.length_b   1.000
_cell.length_c   1.000
_cell.angle_alpha   90.00
_cell.angle_beta   90.00
_cell.angle_gamma   90.00
#
_symmetry.space_group_name_H-M   'P 1'
#
loop_
_entity.id
_entity.type
_entity.pdbx_description
1 polymer ?
#
loop_
_entity_poly.entity_id
_entity_poly.type
_entity_poly.pdbx_seq_one_letter_code
_entity_poly.pdbx_strand_id
1 'polypeptide(L)'
;MATGTTGTVGVAGRGNRYPVATRFHRMSCPYLSYRAAAGDHEFDTERAYCTAAERFVEAMRADICNDRYDLDHESHCEIYREHAE
;
A
#
# COMPACT_ATOMS: atom_id res chain seq x y z
N MET A 1 -22.63 22.50 -54.65
CA MET A 1 -22.94 21.19 -54.03
C MET A 1 -21.84 20.93 -53.01
N ALA A 2 -22.09 21.31 -51.75
CA ALA A 2 -21.11 21.22 -50.68
C ALA A 2 -21.81 20.66 -49.44
N THR A 3 -20.99 20.09 -48.54
CA THR A 3 -21.29 19.48 -47.23
C THR A 3 -21.70 18.00 -47.29
N GLY A 4 -21.16 17.10 -46.48
CA GLY A 4 -20.32 17.28 -45.31
C GLY A 4 -19.43 16.06 -45.03
N THR A 5 -18.26 16.37 -44.48
CA THR A 5 -17.27 15.43 -43.95
C THR A 5 -17.61 15.17 -42.50
N THR A 6 -18.04 13.96 -42.16
CA THR A 6 -18.21 13.54 -40.76
C THR A 6 -16.94 12.82 -40.32
N GLY A 7 -15.95 13.60 -39.88
CA GLY A 7 -14.77 13.09 -39.20
C GLY A 7 -15.05 12.96 -37.70
N THR A 8 -15.09 11.72 -37.21
CA THR A 8 -15.25 11.37 -35.81
C THR A 8 -14.21 12.04 -34.93
N VAL A 9 -14.66 12.83 -33.95
CA VAL A 9 -13.83 13.36 -32.86
C VAL A 9 -13.35 12.19 -32.02
N GLY A 10 -12.08 11.82 -32.17
CA GLY A 10 -11.40 10.93 -31.22
C GLY A 10 -11.30 11.64 -29.87
N VAL A 11 -12.08 11.18 -28.90
CA VAL A 11 -11.90 11.56 -27.49
C VAL A 11 -10.56 10.95 -27.06
N ALA A 12 -9.53 11.77 -27.02
CA ALA A 12 -8.28 11.44 -26.34
C ALA A 12 -8.62 11.14 -24.87
N GLY A 13 -8.71 9.85 -24.54
CA GLY A 13 -8.85 9.36 -23.18
C GLY A 13 -7.74 10.00 -22.34
N ARG A 14 -8.14 10.76 -21.33
CA ARG A 14 -7.28 11.45 -20.39
C ARG A 14 -6.20 10.49 -19.90
N GLY A 15 -4.95 10.75 -20.30
CA GLY A 15 -3.79 10.01 -19.82
C GLY A 15 -3.83 9.97 -18.29
N ASN A 16 -3.74 8.75 -17.78
CA ASN A 16 -3.64 8.44 -16.36
C ASN A 16 -2.60 9.37 -15.70
N ARG A 17 -3.02 10.17 -14.71
CA ARG A 17 -2.20 11.20 -14.03
C ARG A 17 -1.15 10.63 -13.06
N TYR A 18 -0.85 9.35 -13.12
CA TYR A 18 0.07 8.70 -12.19
C TYR A 18 1.25 8.11 -12.96
N PRO A 19 2.40 8.80 -13.06
CA PRO A 19 3.65 8.18 -13.51
C PRO A 19 4.17 7.28 -12.38
N VAL A 20 3.59 6.09 -12.23
CA VAL A 20 3.92 5.05 -11.22
C VAL A 20 5.14 4.20 -11.61
N ALA A 21 6.08 4.74 -12.39
CA ALA A 21 7.09 3.95 -13.08
C ALA A 21 8.16 3.28 -12.19
N THR A 22 8.07 3.33 -10.85
CA THR A 22 9.04 2.64 -9.98
C THR A 22 8.48 2.10 -8.65
N ARG A 23 7.20 1.71 -8.56
CA ARG A 23 6.65 1.11 -7.32
C ARG A 23 6.13 -0.33 -7.52
N PHE A 24 6.95 -1.16 -8.14
CA PHE A 24 6.70 -2.60 -8.26
C PHE A 24 7.66 -3.35 -7.33
N HIS A 25 7.13 -3.75 -6.16
CA HIS A 25 7.71 -4.47 -4.99
C HIS A 25 7.88 -3.53 -3.78
N ARG A 26 7.10 -3.62 -2.69
CA ARG A 26 6.27 -4.70 -2.15
C ARG A 26 4.96 -4.08 -1.66
N MET A 27 3.78 -4.61 -2.02
CA MET A 27 2.48 -4.19 -1.45
C MET A 27 2.35 -4.41 0.07
N SER A 28 3.43 -4.79 0.73
CA SER A 28 3.48 -5.01 2.16
C SER A 28 4.91 -4.84 2.68
N CYS A 29 5.02 -4.12 3.78
CA CYS A 29 6.22 -3.85 4.54
C CYS A 29 6.92 -5.17 4.89
N PRO A 30 8.26 -5.28 4.70
CA PRO A 30 9.03 -6.49 5.01
C PRO A 30 9.01 -6.85 6.50
N TYR A 31 8.67 -5.90 7.37
CA TYR A 31 8.64 -6.08 8.81
C TYR A 31 7.25 -6.43 9.35
N LEU A 32 6.24 -6.55 8.49
CA LEU A 32 4.90 -6.95 8.91
C LEU A 32 4.76 -8.47 8.93
N SER A 33 4.36 -9.01 10.08
CA SER A 33 3.98 -10.41 10.26
C SER A 33 2.62 -10.47 10.95
N TYR A 34 1.88 -11.54 10.74
CA TYR A 34 0.71 -11.88 11.56
C TYR A 34 1.09 -13.00 12.52
N ARG A 35 0.65 -12.91 13.78
CA ARG A 35 0.93 -13.92 14.82
C ARG A 35 -0.33 -14.26 15.59
N ALA A 36 -0.55 -15.56 15.80
CA ALA A 36 -1.66 -16.07 16.59
C ALA A 36 -1.42 -16.06 18.11
N ALA A 37 -0.18 -15.84 18.57
CA ALA A 37 0.17 -15.92 19.99
C ALA A 37 1.30 -14.97 20.39
N ALA A 38 1.38 -14.69 21.70
CA ALA A 38 2.40 -13.89 22.36
C ALA A 38 2.72 -14.48 23.75
N GLY A 39 3.89 -15.12 23.90
CA GLY A 39 4.23 -15.81 25.16
C GLY A 39 3.25 -16.93 25.47
N ASP A 40 2.71 -16.94 26.69
CA ASP A 40 1.70 -17.92 27.15
C ASP A 40 0.25 -17.56 26.73
N HIS A 41 0.07 -16.51 25.93
CA HIS A 41 -1.25 -16.05 25.50
C HIS A 41 -1.49 -16.30 24.01
N GLU A 42 -2.60 -16.96 23.68
CA GLU A 42 -3.09 -17.16 22.31
C GLU A 42 -4.25 -16.21 22.02
N PHE A 43 -4.33 -15.71 20.79
CA PHE A 43 -5.40 -14.84 20.31
C PHE A 43 -6.42 -15.64 19.50
N ASP A 44 -7.70 -15.24 19.57
CA ASP A 44 -8.76 -15.82 18.73
C ASP A 44 -8.55 -15.57 17.22
N THR A 45 -7.76 -14.55 16.87
CA THR A 45 -7.44 -14.20 15.48
C THR A 45 -6.02 -13.64 15.43
N GLU A 46 -5.31 -13.95 14.35
CA GLU A 46 -3.94 -13.47 14.15
C GLU A 46 -3.85 -11.94 14.21
N ARG A 47 -2.89 -11.43 14.98
CA ARG A 47 -2.67 -9.99 15.15
C ARG A 47 -1.44 -9.53 14.41
N ALA A 48 -1.52 -8.30 13.90
CA ALA A 48 -0.41 -7.65 13.23
C ALA A 48 0.75 -7.40 14.20
N TYR A 49 1.92 -7.85 13.82
CA TYR A 49 3.17 -7.76 14.57
C TYR A 49 4.24 -7.13 13.70
N CYS A 50 4.85 -6.06 14.18
CA CYS A 50 5.97 -5.41 13.53
C CYS A 50 7.27 -5.98 14.08
N THR A 51 8.06 -6.63 13.23
CA THR A 51 9.36 -7.22 13.62
C THR A 51 10.45 -6.17 13.78
N ALA A 52 10.31 -5.01 13.15
CA ALA A 52 11.23 -3.88 13.32
C ALA A 52 11.13 -3.30 14.75
N ALA A 53 9.91 -2.98 15.20
CA ALA A 53 9.66 -2.49 16.56
C ALA A 53 9.42 -3.62 17.60
N GLU A 54 9.57 -4.87 17.20
CA GLU A 54 9.37 -6.09 18.01
C GLU A 54 8.06 -6.12 18.83
N ARG A 55 6.97 -5.57 18.30
CA ARG A 55 5.70 -5.42 19.03
C ARG A 55 4.48 -5.59 18.14
N PHE A 56 3.36 -5.92 18.76
CA PHE A 56 2.05 -5.86 18.11
C PHE A 56 1.68 -4.42 17.79
N VAL A 57 1.10 -4.22 16.61
CA VAL A 57 0.68 -2.91 16.11
C VAL A 57 -0.82 -2.86 15.90
N GLU A 58 -1.38 -1.65 15.93
CA GLU A 58 -2.80 -1.43 15.69
C GLU A 58 -3.19 -1.75 14.24
N ALA A 59 -4.46 -2.08 14.01
CA ALA A 59 -5.00 -2.39 12.68
C ALA A 59 -4.71 -1.26 11.67
N MET A 60 -4.85 0.00 12.09
CA MET A 60 -4.55 1.16 11.24
C MET A 60 -3.08 1.20 10.79
N ARG A 61 -2.15 0.78 11.65
CA ARG A 61 -0.74 0.64 11.29
C ARG A 61 -0.54 -0.51 10.30
N ALA A 62 -1.24 -1.62 10.51
CA ALA A 62 -1.21 -2.74 9.58
C ALA A 62 -1.75 -2.34 8.20
N ASP A 63 -2.74 -1.44 8.11
CA ASP A 63 -3.23 -0.94 6.83
C ASP A 63 -2.16 -0.13 6.07
N ILE A 64 -1.42 0.74 6.76
CA ILE A 64 -0.25 1.44 6.19
C ILE A 64 0.82 0.45 5.74
N CYS A 65 1.16 -0.51 6.61
CA CYS A 65 2.15 -1.53 6.28
C CYS A 65 1.71 -2.47 5.15
N ASN A 66 0.43 -2.52 4.78
CA ASN A 66 -0.10 -3.30 3.65
C ASN A 66 -0.40 -2.43 2.42
N ASP A 67 0.07 -1.18 2.41
CA ASP A 67 -0.16 -0.22 1.34
C ASP A 67 -1.64 -0.04 0.97
N ARG A 68 -2.54 -0.24 1.93
CA ARG A 68 -3.98 -0.14 1.70
C ARG A 68 -4.38 1.32 1.62
N TYR A 69 -5.40 1.62 0.82
CA TYR A 69 -5.96 2.98 0.72
C TYR A 69 -4.96 4.05 0.27
N ASP A 70 -3.99 3.69 -0.60
CA ASP A 70 -2.91 4.56 -1.06
C ASP A 70 -1.90 4.95 0.04
N LEU A 71 -1.96 4.29 1.20
CA LEU A 71 -1.06 4.51 2.33
C LEU A 71 0.21 3.69 2.20
N ASP A 72 1.19 4.19 1.45
CA ASP A 72 2.47 3.51 1.34
C ASP A 72 3.31 3.45 2.63
N HIS A 73 3.85 2.28 2.94
CA HIS A 73 4.69 2.03 4.10
C HIS A 73 6.03 2.77 4.07
N GLU A 74 6.63 2.99 2.89
CA GLU A 74 7.91 3.71 2.77
C GLU A 74 7.77 5.20 3.09
N SER A 75 6.65 5.82 2.73
CA SER A 75 6.40 7.24 3.00
C SER A 75 5.61 7.51 4.28
N HIS A 76 4.70 6.62 4.68
CA HIS A 76 3.74 6.89 5.75
C HIS A 76 3.98 6.11 7.05
N CYS A 77 4.81 5.06 7.05
CA CYS A 77 5.14 4.34 8.29
C CYS A 77 6.42 4.89 8.91
N GLU A 78 6.30 5.57 10.06
CA GLU A 78 7.44 6.08 10.82
C GLU A 78 8.47 4.99 11.16
N ILE A 79 8.01 3.82 11.61
CA ILE A 79 8.86 2.70 12.02
C ILE A 79 9.64 2.14 10.83
N TYR A 80 8.99 1.97 9.67
CA TYR A 80 9.69 1.45 8.50
C TYR A 80 10.85 2.38 8.10
N ARG A 81 10.59 3.69 8.08
CA ARG A 81 11.59 4.69 7.70
C ARG A 81 12.77 4.70 8.67
N GLU A 82 12.51 4.66 9.97
CA GLU A 82 13.54 4.62 11.01
C GLU A 82 14.40 3.35 10.95
N HIS A 83 13.87 2.24 10.41
CA HIS A 83 14.59 0.97 10.27
C HIS A 83 15.21 0.75 8.88
N ALA A 84 14.88 1.57 7.89
CA ALA A 84 15.38 1.46 6.52
C ALA A 84 16.60 2.38 6.26
N GLU A 85 16.92 3.27 7.20
CA GLU A 85 18.14 4.10 7.23
C GLU A 85 19.33 3.38 7.87
#